data_AF-A0A962DF17-F1
#
_entry.id   AF-A0A962DF17-F1
#
_cell.length_a   1.000
_cell.length_b   1.000
_cell.length_c   1.000
_cell.angle_alpha   90.00
_cell.angle_beta   90.00
_cell.angle_gamma   90.00
#
_symmetry.space_group_name_H-M   'P 1'
#
loop_
_entity.id
_entity.type
_entity.pdbx_description
1 polymer ?
#
loop_
_entity_poly.entity_id
_entity_poly.type
_entity_poly.pdbx_seq_one_letter_code
_entity_poly.pdbx_strand_id
1 'polypeptide(L)'
;AHPDSFFNMLADCGLAIVKHPLNDHEKLTEKHFDFNNDNPIFITEKDAVKCAEMQLENVWVVVLKLEVKDETKHQVIDLIESKIS
;
A
#
# COMPACT_ATOMS: atom_id res chain seq x y z
N ALA A 1 2.83 -10.57 4.02
CA ALA A 1 3.29 -9.38 3.28
C ALA A 1 4.55 -8.84 3.94
N HIS A 2 5.30 -7.94 3.30
CA HIS A 2 6.43 -7.21 3.92
C HIS A 2 5.99 -5.77 4.24
N PRO A 3 5.30 -5.51 5.36
CA PRO A 3 4.75 -4.18 5.66
C PRO A 3 5.84 -3.13 5.89
N ASP A 4 7.06 -3.54 6.23
CA ASP A 4 8.16 -2.63 6.49
C ASP A 4 8.55 -1.77 5.29
N SER A 5 8.39 -2.25 4.07
CA SER A 5 8.71 -1.45 2.87
C SER A 5 7.83 -0.22 2.75
N PHE A 6 6.54 -0.34 3.08
CA PHE A 6 5.60 0.76 3.08
C PHE A 6 5.97 1.81 4.12
N PHE A 7 6.24 1.40 5.35
CA PHE A 7 6.61 2.33 6.42
C PHE A 7 7.97 3.00 6.17
N ASN A 8 8.95 2.24 5.67
CA ASN A 8 10.26 2.80 5.37
C ASN A 8 10.16 3.84 4.24
N MET A 9 9.38 3.58 3.19
CA MET A 9 9.11 4.56 2.14
C MET A 9 8.54 5.87 2.69
N LEU A 10 7.58 5.81 3.61
CA LEU A 10 7.02 7.03 4.23
C LEU A 10 8.08 7.79 5.06
N ALA A 11 8.89 7.06 5.82
CA ALA A 11 9.98 7.66 6.60
C ALA A 11 11.05 8.28 5.70
N ASP A 12 11.38 7.64 4.57
CA ASP A 12 12.36 8.14 3.59
C ASP A 12 11.87 9.42 2.89
N CYS A 13 10.55 9.64 2.82
CA CYS A 13 9.96 10.92 2.41
C CYS A 13 10.03 12.02 3.49
N GLY A 14 10.62 11.74 4.65
CA GLY A 14 10.80 12.70 5.75
C GLY A 14 9.64 12.76 6.74
N LEU A 15 8.70 11.82 6.69
CA LEU A 15 7.57 11.78 7.63
C LEU A 15 7.98 11.12 8.96
N ALA A 16 7.58 11.75 10.07
CA ALA A 16 7.59 11.11 11.37
C ALA A 16 6.34 10.23 11.49
N ILE A 17 6.51 8.90 11.46
CA ILE A 17 5.41 7.94 11.41
C ILE A 17 5.29 7.10 12.68
N VAL A 18 4.06 6.76 13.06
CA VAL A 18 3.75 5.71 14.03
C VAL A 18 3.24 4.50 13.26
N LYS A 19 3.92 3.36 13.39
CA LYS A 19 3.61 2.15 12.62
C LYS A 19 2.48 1.37 13.28
N HIS A 20 1.46 1.01 12.50
CA HIS A 20 0.36 0.12 12.91
C HIS A 20 0.26 -1.06 11.92
N PRO A 21 1.15 -2.08 12.02
CA PRO A 21 1.08 -3.26 11.16
C PRO A 21 -0.12 -4.13 11.52
N LEU A 22 -0.79 -4.67 10.52
CA LEU A 22 -1.88 -5.63 10.66
C LEU A 22 -1.50 -6.97 10.04
N ASN A 23 -2.01 -8.07 10.59
CA ASN A 23 -1.74 -9.39 10.05
C ASN A 23 -2.48 -9.61 8.72
N ASP A 24 -1.91 -10.44 7.82
CA ASP A 24 -2.48 -10.64 6.47
C ASP A 24 -3.93 -11.16 6.48
N HIS A 25 -4.32 -11.89 7.53
CA HIS A 25 -5.66 -12.47 7.70
C HIS A 25 -6.55 -11.70 8.68
N GLU A 26 -6.04 -10.62 9.24
CA GLU A 26 -6.82 -9.80 10.18
C GLU A 26 -7.85 -8.97 9.41
N LYS A 27 -9.08 -8.95 9.94
CA LYS A 27 -10.16 -8.15 9.35
C LYS A 27 -9.97 -6.70 9.77
N LEU A 28 -9.80 -5.84 8.78
CA LEU A 28 -9.81 -4.40 8.96
C LEU A 28 -11.20 -3.94 9.40
N THR A 29 -11.26 -3.06 10.39
CA THR A 29 -12.50 -2.51 10.97
C THR A 29 -12.26 -1.06 11.36
N GLU A 30 -13.32 -0.27 11.54
CA GLU A 30 -13.25 1.16 11.91
C GLU A 30 -12.44 1.41 13.20
N LYS A 31 -12.42 0.46 14.15
CA LYS A 31 -11.63 0.57 15.38
C LYS A 31 -10.12 0.67 15.15
N HIS A 32 -9.62 0.23 14.00
CA HIS A 32 -8.21 0.37 13.65
C HIS A 32 -7.85 1.81 13.24
N PHE A 33 -8.84 2.68 13.09
CA PHE A 33 -8.68 4.08 12.69
C PHE A 33 -9.06 5.05 13.83
N ASP A 34 -9.56 4.54 14.96
CA ASP A 34 -9.95 5.33 16.12
C ASP A 34 -8.72 5.72 16.94
N PHE A 35 -8.02 6.77 16.48
CA PHE A 35 -6.91 7.37 17.19
C PHE A 35 -7.40 8.62 17.93
N ASN A 36 -6.98 8.80 19.19
CA ASN A 36 -7.30 9.98 20.00
C ASN A 36 -6.54 11.25 19.56
N ASN A 37 -6.33 11.45 18.25
CA ASN A 37 -5.67 12.61 17.66
C ASN A 37 -6.10 12.79 16.20
N ASP A 38 -5.89 13.99 15.66
CA ASP A 38 -6.26 14.36 14.29
C ASP A 38 -5.11 14.15 13.27
N ASN A 39 -4.17 13.25 13.55
CA ASN A 39 -3.07 13.01 12.61
C ASN A 39 -3.57 12.23 11.37
N PRO A 40 -3.03 12.53 10.17
CA PRO A 40 -3.41 11.81 8.97
C PRO A 40 -3.02 10.33 9.07
N ILE A 41 -3.94 9.46 8.66
CA ILE A 41 -3.73 8.02 8.63
C ILE A 41 -3.43 7.60 7.19
N PHE A 42 -2.25 7.02 6.96
CA PHE A 42 -1.85 6.54 5.63
C PHE A 42 -2.06 5.03 5.52
N ILE A 43 -2.74 4.61 4.46
CA ILE A 43 -2.99 3.20 4.14
C ILE A 43 -2.55 2.84 2.71
N THR A 44 -2.41 1.55 2.44
CA THR A 44 -2.14 1.05 1.09
C THR A 44 -3.42 0.95 0.26
N GLU A 45 -3.30 0.90 -1.07
CA GLU A 45 -4.45 0.65 -1.97
C GLU A 45 -5.19 -0.66 -1.63
N LYS A 46 -4.45 -1.69 -1.22
CA LYS A 46 -5.02 -2.98 -0.79
C LYS A 46 -5.94 -2.81 0.42
N ASP A 47 -5.55 -1.97 1.38
CA ASP A 47 -6.33 -1.75 2.59
C ASP A 47 -7.52 -0.83 2.30
N ALA A 48 -7.38 0.13 1.37
CA ALA A 48 -8.48 0.97 0.90
C ALA A 48 -9.63 0.16 0.31
N VAL A 49 -9.34 -0.89 -0.46
CA VAL A 49 -10.37 -1.82 -0.99
C VAL A 49 -11.14 -2.50 0.15
N LYS A 50 -10.49 -2.81 1.27
CA LYS A 50 -11.14 -3.42 2.45
C LYS A 50 -11.99 -2.41 3.24
N CYS A 51 -11.70 -1.12 3.10
CA CYS A 51 -12.39 -0.02 3.78
C CYS A 51 -13.48 0.65 2.93
N ALA A 52 -13.77 0.16 1.72
CA ALA A 52 -14.63 0.86 0.76
C ALA A 52 -16.03 1.21 1.29
N GLU A 53 -16.55 0.45 2.25
CA GLU A 53 -17.87 0.67 2.87
C GLU A 53 -17.80 1.42 4.22
N MET A 54 -16.60 1.71 4.73
CA MET A 54 -16.39 2.40 6.00
C MET A 54 -16.41 3.92 5.80
N GLN A 55 -17.01 4.66 6.73
CA GLN A 55 -16.99 6.13 6.73
C GLN A 55 -15.79 6.61 7.54
N LEU A 56 -14.61 6.57 6.91
CA LEU A 56 -13.36 6.95 7.56
C LEU A 56 -13.01 8.40 7.24
N GLU A 57 -12.73 9.18 8.28
CA GLU A 57 -12.22 10.54 8.16
C GLU A 57 -10.69 10.56 8.28
N ASN A 58 -10.04 11.52 7.64
CA ASN A 58 -8.59 11.73 7.72
C ASN A 58 -7.72 10.52 7.30
N VAL A 59 -8.27 9.63 6.46
CA VAL A 59 -7.56 8.49 5.87
C VAL A 59 -7.13 8.80 4.45
N TRP A 60 -5.84 8.59 4.17
CA TRP A 60 -5.19 8.86 2.90
C TRP A 60 -4.63 7.57 2.31
N VAL A 61 -4.93 7.32 1.03
CA VAL A 61 -4.40 6.16 0.31
C VAL A 61 -3.11 6.55 -0.37
N VAL A 62 -2.06 5.78 -0.10
CA VAL A 62 -0.76 5.94 -0.76
C VAL A 62 -0.72 5.04 -1.98
N VAL A 63 -0.71 5.66 -3.15
CA VAL A 63 -0.66 4.96 -4.44
C VAL A 63 0.78 4.70 -4.83
N LEU A 64 1.11 3.45 -5.13
CA LEU A 64 2.44 3.08 -5.60
C LEU A 64 2.49 3.19 -7.12
N LYS A 65 3.31 4.11 -7.64
CA LYS A 65 3.60 4.18 -9.07
C LYS A 65 4.84 3.35 -9.38
N LEU A 66 4.66 2.30 -10.18
CA LEU A 66 5.76 1.50 -10.70
C LEU A 66 6.17 2.05 -12.07
N GLU A 67 7.41 2.50 -12.19
CA GLU A 67 8.02 2.83 -13.48
C GLU A 67 8.91 1.67 -13.93
N VAL A 68 8.48 1.00 -14.99
CA VAL A 68 9.21 -0.12 -15.59
C VAL A 68 10.01 0.40 -16.78
N LYS A 69 11.32 0.15 -16.79
CA LYS A 69 12.19 0.49 -17.92
C LYS A 69 11.76 -0.25 -19.18
N ASP A 70 11.87 0.40 -20.33
CA ASP A 70 11.45 -0.17 -21.61
C ASP A 70 12.21 -1.46 -21.97
N GLU A 71 13.48 -1.56 -21.61
CA GLU A 71 14.29 -2.78 -21.80
C GLU A 71 13.67 -3.99 -21.08
N THR A 72 13.18 -3.79 -19.85
CA THR A 72 12.54 -4.83 -19.05
C THR A 72 11.18 -5.21 -19.64
N LYS A 73 10.43 -4.24 -20.19
CA LYS A 73 9.17 -4.54 -20.90
C LYS A 73 9.38 -5.50 -22.07
N HIS A 74 10.35 -5.21 -22.93
CA HIS A 74 10.64 -6.05 -24.10
C HIS A 74 11.01 -7.48 -23.67
N GLN A 75 11.89 -7.63 -22.68
CA GLN A 75 12.28 -8.95 -22.16
C GLN A 75 11.11 -9.75 -21.58
N VAL A 76 10.17 -9.09 -20.90
CA VAL A 76 8.97 -9.75 -20.36
C VAL A 76 8.04 -10.20 -21.49
N ILE A 77 7.85 -9.39 -22.53
CA ILE A 77 7.03 -9.74 -23.69
C ILE A 77 7.64 -10.94 -24.42
N ASP A 78 8.93 -10.88 -24.74
CA ASP A 78 9.65 -11.95 -25.44
C ASP A 78 9.54 -13.29 -24.68
N LEU A 79 9.64 -13.25 -23.34
CA LEU A 79 9.54 -14.44 -22.50
C LEU A 79 8.12 -15.04 -22.46
N ILE A 80 7.08 -14.19 -22.51
CA ILE A 80 5.69 -14.65 -22.55
C ILE A 80 5.42 -15.29 -23.92
N GLU A 81 5.85 -14.66 -25.01
CA GLU A 81 5.69 -15.19 -26.37
C GLU A 81 6.44 -16.51 -26.57
N SER A 82 7.66 -16.64 -26.03
CA SER A 82 8.45 -17.87 -26.14
C SER A 82 7.87 -19.05 -25.36
N LYS A 83 6.92 -18.82 -24.43
CA LYS A 83 6.27 -19.87 -23.63
C LYS A 83 4.85 -20.21 -24.10
N ILE A 84 4.25 -19.35 -24.92
CA ILE A 84 2.94 -19.58 -25.55
C ILE A 84 3.10 -20.28 -26.91
N SER A 85 4.27 -20.15 -27.55
CA SER A 85 4.69 -20.98 -28.69
C SER A 85 5.26 -22.32 -28.28
#